data_AF-A0A954RPI8-F1
#
_entry.id   AF-A0A954RPI8-F1
#
_cell.length_a   1.000
_cell.length_b   1.000
_cell.length_c   1.000
_cell.angle_alpha   90.00
_cell.angle_beta   90.00
_cell.angle_gamma   90.00
#
_symmetry.space_group_name_H-M   'P 1'
#
loop_
_entity.id
_entity.type
_entity.pdbx_description
1 polymer ?
#
loop_
_entity_poly.entity_id
_entity_poly.type
_entity_poly.pdbx_seq_one_letter_code
_entity_poly.pdbx_strand_id
1 'polypeptide(L)'
;QHWTFETYNPLTPTRPLQTISARVEDRRALRWGGDDMMTYHVVYQRSDDDGLSVERDLGELWVADDGTVMKQSAHWGQLNLEFELMAAGELETLGKPRLAGSDRFAAQDDDGSDKGLSP
;
A
#
# COMPACT_ATOMS: atom_id res chain seq x y z
N GLN A 1 11.70 18.59 -10.87
CA GLN A 1 10.78 18.57 -12.03
C GLN A 1 9.41 18.97 -11.55
N HIS A 2 8.61 19.69 -12.35
CA HIS A 2 7.28 20.15 -11.96
C HIS A 2 6.35 20.18 -13.18
N TRP A 3 5.08 19.87 -12.97
CA TRP A 3 4.03 19.96 -13.98
C TRP A 3 2.69 20.26 -13.33
N THR A 4 1.73 20.73 -14.11
CA THR A 4 0.35 20.90 -13.69
C THR A 4 -0.61 20.14 -14.61
N PHE A 5 -1.77 19.78 -14.09
CA PHE A 5 -2.83 19.13 -14.86
C PHE A 5 -4.20 19.44 -14.25
N GLU A 6 -5.22 19.43 -15.09
CA GLU A 6 -6.61 19.64 -14.67
C GLU A 6 -7.25 18.31 -14.28
N THR A 7 -8.08 18.32 -13.23
CA THR A 7 -8.98 17.21 -12.93
C THR A 7 -10.41 17.58 -13.25
N TYR A 8 -11.25 16.57 -13.48
CA TYR A 8 -12.60 16.75 -13.98
C TYR A 8 -13.58 15.92 -13.15
N ASN A 9 -14.80 16.44 -12.98
CA ASN A 9 -15.89 15.65 -12.41
C ASN A 9 -16.35 14.61 -13.45
N PRO A 10 -16.35 13.30 -13.13
CA PRO A 10 -16.78 12.26 -14.07
C PRO A 10 -18.23 12.44 -14.55
N LEU A 11 -19.10 13.03 -13.72
CA LEU A 11 -20.51 13.30 -14.06
C LEU A 11 -20.68 14.60 -14.85
N THR A 12 -19.67 15.47 -14.90
CA THR A 12 -19.75 16.77 -15.57
C THR A 12 -18.38 17.17 -16.13
N PRO A 13 -17.91 16.50 -17.20
CA PRO A 13 -16.52 16.61 -17.65
C PRO A 13 -16.22 17.87 -18.48
N THR A 14 -17.21 18.74 -18.70
CA THR A 14 -17.07 19.91 -19.59
C THR A 14 -16.33 21.08 -18.96
N ARG A 15 -16.11 21.05 -17.64
CA ARG A 15 -15.36 22.08 -16.92
C ARG A 15 -14.37 21.42 -15.95
N PRO A 16 -13.12 21.89 -15.90
CA PRO A 16 -12.16 21.48 -14.89
C PRO A 16 -12.71 21.73 -13.48
N LEU A 17 -12.52 20.76 -12.60
CA LEU A 17 -12.86 20.86 -11.18
C LEU A 17 -11.79 21.65 -10.41
N GLN A 18 -10.52 21.37 -10.71
CA GLN A 18 -9.35 22.01 -10.09
C GLN A 18 -8.10 21.78 -10.95
N THR A 19 -7.09 22.60 -10.75
CA THR A 19 -5.75 22.42 -11.28
C THR A 19 -4.86 21.82 -10.18
N ILE A 20 -4.20 20.70 -10.48
CA ILE A 20 -3.23 20.07 -9.59
C ILE A 20 -1.82 20.44 -10.06
N SER A 21 -1.00 20.87 -9.11
CA SER A 21 0.45 21.00 -9.23
C SER A 21 1.12 19.74 -8.70
N ALA A 22 2.03 19.19 -9.49
CA ALA A 22 2.85 18.06 -9.14
C ALA A 22 4.33 18.44 -9.16
N ARG A 23 5.09 17.99 -8.18
CA ARG A 23 6.53 18.28 -8.10
C ARG A 23 7.30 17.08 -7.56
N VAL A 24 8.42 16.78 -8.20
CA VAL A 24 9.44 15.90 -7.63
C VAL A 24 10.21 16.71 -6.59
N GLU A 25 10.11 16.32 -5.32
CA GLU A 25 10.80 16.97 -4.19
C GLU A 25 12.24 16.46 -4.09
N ASP A 26 12.40 15.15 -3.91
CA ASP A 26 13.68 14.51 -3.64
C ASP A 26 13.72 13.07 -4.21
N ARG A 27 14.86 12.40 -4.00
CA ARG A 27 14.96 10.95 -4.07
C ARG A 27 14.93 10.39 -2.65
N ARG A 28 14.06 9.42 -2.40
CA ARG A 28 13.84 8.82 -1.08
C ARG A 28 13.89 7.31 -1.15
N ALA A 29 14.54 6.71 -0.15
CA ALA A 29 14.51 5.26 0.04
C ALA A 29 13.10 4.85 0.51
N LEU A 30 12.51 3.90 -0.19
CA LEU A 30 11.27 3.21 0.18
C LEU A 30 11.64 1.76 0.46
N ARG A 31 11.24 1.25 1.63
CA ARG A 31 11.40 -0.16 1.97
C ARG A 31 10.25 -0.95 1.36
N TRP A 32 10.54 -1.84 0.42
CA TRP A 32 9.56 -2.57 -0.37
C TRP A 32 9.96 -4.04 -0.50
N GLY A 33 9.08 -4.97 -0.15
CA GLY A 33 9.39 -6.41 -0.18
C GLY A 33 10.57 -6.83 0.72
N GLY A 34 10.93 -6.01 1.71
CA GLY A 34 12.06 -6.25 2.62
C GLY A 34 13.36 -5.54 2.23
N ASP A 35 13.46 -5.05 0.99
CA ASP A 35 14.62 -4.35 0.43
C ASP A 35 14.41 -2.84 0.39
N ASP A 36 15.50 -2.06 0.48
CA ASP A 36 15.45 -0.62 0.31
C ASP A 36 15.64 -0.26 -1.18
N MET A 37 14.67 0.47 -1.73
CA MET A 37 14.65 0.90 -3.13
C MET A 37 14.62 2.42 -3.21
N MET A 38 15.46 3.00 -4.06
CA MET A 38 15.48 4.45 -4.25
C MET A 38 14.38 4.89 -5.23
N THR A 39 13.50 5.78 -4.78
CA THR A 39 12.35 6.28 -5.54
C THR A 39 12.41 7.80 -5.68
N TYR A 40 11.71 8.36 -6.66
CA TYR A 40 11.36 9.77 -6.69
C TYR A 40 10.16 10.01 -5.78
N HIS A 41 10.28 10.99 -4.88
CA HIS A 41 9.17 11.45 -4.07
C HIS A 41 8.46 12.58 -4.81
N VAL A 42 7.19 12.36 -5.18
CA VAL A 42 6.35 13.32 -5.88
C VAL A 42 5.24 13.77 -4.96
N VAL A 43 5.05 15.08 -4.84
CA VAL A 43 3.96 15.67 -4.04
C VAL A 43 2.95 16.31 -4.97
N TYR A 44 1.67 16.08 -4.70
CA TYR A 44 0.54 16.69 -5.38
C TYR A 44 -0.14 17.72 -4.49
N GLN A 45 -0.33 18.91 -5.05
CA GLN A 45 -0.99 20.01 -4.37
C GLN A 45 -2.01 20.69 -5.28
N ARG A 46 -3.06 21.27 -4.71
CA ARG A 46 -3.95 22.14 -5.47
C ARG A 46 -3.22 23.43 -5.85
N SER A 47 -3.42 23.91 -7.08
CA SER A 47 -2.86 25.18 -7.53
C SER A 47 -3.46 26.37 -6.76
N ASP A 48 -2.65 27.39 -6.52
CA ASP A 48 -3.02 28.57 -5.73
C ASP A 48 -4.10 29.43 -6.40
N ASP A 49 -4.26 29.29 -7.72
CA ASP A 49 -5.15 30.10 -8.55
C ASP A 49 -6.63 29.65 -8.51
N ASP A 50 -6.94 28.52 -7.86
CA ASP A 50 -8.28 27.92 -7.91
C ASP A 50 -9.28 28.56 -6.92
N GLY A 51 -8.86 29.54 -6.12
CA GLY A 51 -9.75 30.32 -5.22
C GLY A 51 -10.44 29.53 -4.09
N LEU A 52 -10.13 28.23 -3.95
CA LEU A 52 -10.69 27.34 -2.93
C LEU A 52 -9.79 27.31 -1.68
N SER A 53 -10.31 27.75 -0.52
CA SER A 53 -9.57 27.77 0.76
C SER A 53 -9.50 26.40 1.46
N VAL A 54 -9.50 25.31 0.70
CA VAL A 54 -9.49 23.94 1.23
C VAL A 54 -8.05 23.42 1.30
N GLU A 55 -7.86 22.28 1.97
CA GLU A 55 -6.60 21.55 2.09
C GLU A 55 -5.84 21.51 0.75
N ARG A 56 -4.62 22.06 0.78
CA ARG A 56 -3.76 22.20 -0.41
C ARG A 56 -3.00 20.93 -0.73
N ASP A 57 -2.73 20.12 0.29
CA ASP A 57 -2.04 18.85 0.14
C ASP A 57 -3.03 17.77 -0.32
N LEU A 58 -2.79 17.20 -1.49
CA LEU A 58 -3.65 16.18 -2.07
C LEU A 58 -3.05 14.78 -1.87
N GLY A 59 -1.76 14.68 -1.59
CA GLY A 59 -1.07 13.42 -1.38
C GLY A 59 0.29 13.32 -2.07
N GLU A 60 0.84 12.11 -2.00
CA GLU A 60 2.24 11.83 -2.33
C GLU A 60 2.36 10.53 -3.13
N LEU A 61 3.38 10.45 -4.00
CA LEU A 61 3.78 9.22 -4.70
C LEU A 61 5.26 8.93 -4.46
N TRP A 62 5.57 7.63 -4.46
CA TRP A 62 6.91 7.11 -4.57
C TRP A 62 7.02 6.35 -5.89
N VAL A 63 7.84 6.86 -6.80
CA VAL A 63 7.96 6.37 -8.18
C VAL A 63 9.35 5.80 -8.42
N ALA A 64 9.45 4.57 -8.92
CA ALA A 64 10.72 3.96 -9.30
C ALA A 64 11.36 4.65 -10.52
N ASP A 65 12.64 4.33 -10.81
CA ASP A 65 13.36 4.93 -11.94
C ASP A 65 12.76 4.58 -13.32
N ASP A 66 11.98 3.50 -13.41
CA ASP A 66 11.27 3.09 -14.62
C ASP A 66 9.88 3.74 -14.77
N GLY A 67 9.47 4.57 -13.80
CA GLY A 67 8.17 5.23 -13.78
C GLY A 67 7.07 4.44 -13.04
N THR A 68 7.37 3.27 -12.50
CA THR A 68 6.39 2.48 -11.73
C THR A 68 6.04 3.17 -10.41
N VAL A 69 4.75 3.31 -10.12
CA VAL A 69 4.27 3.82 -8.82
C VAL A 69 4.32 2.69 -7.79
N MET A 70 5.18 2.85 -6.79
CA MET A 70 5.44 1.84 -5.77
C MET A 70 4.57 2.03 -4.54
N LYS A 71 4.36 3.30 -4.15
CA LYS A 71 3.45 3.71 -3.09
C LYS A 71 2.73 4.99 -3.49
N GLN A 72 1.49 5.14 -3.07
CA GLN A 72 0.73 6.37 -3.15
C GLN A 72 -0.02 6.62 -1.84
N SER A 73 -0.07 7.89 -1.42
CA SER A 73 -0.92 8.38 -0.35
C SER A 73 -1.85 9.46 -0.91
N ALA A 74 -3.11 9.47 -0.49
CA ALA A 74 -4.09 10.46 -0.89
C ALA A 74 -4.86 10.97 0.33
N HIS A 75 -5.02 12.29 0.40
CA HIS A 75 -5.69 12.98 1.49
C HIS A 75 -7.10 13.37 1.04
N TRP A 76 -8.12 12.90 1.76
CA TRP A 76 -9.52 13.27 1.52
C TRP A 76 -10.16 13.75 2.82
N GLY A 77 -9.99 15.05 3.11
CA GLY A 77 -10.40 15.62 4.38
C GLY A 77 -9.61 14.97 5.51
N GLN A 78 -10.29 14.30 6.44
CA GLN A 78 -9.62 13.60 7.55
C GLN A 78 -9.14 12.18 7.19
N LEU A 79 -9.50 11.68 6.01
CA LEU A 79 -9.15 10.34 5.57
C LEU A 79 -7.78 10.36 4.87
N ASN A 80 -6.85 9.53 5.34
CA ASN A 80 -5.61 9.21 4.61
C ASN A 80 -5.76 7.81 4.01
N LEU A 81 -5.65 7.73 2.69
CA LEU A 81 -5.66 6.49 1.94
C LEU A 81 -4.24 6.19 1.47
N GLU A 82 -3.69 5.04 1.88
CA GLU A 82 -2.40 4.57 1.39
C GLU A 82 -2.58 3.31 0.55
N PHE A 83 -1.89 3.25 -0.58
CA PHE A 83 -1.84 2.09 -1.44
C PHE A 83 -0.38 1.81 -1.78
N GLU A 84 -0.02 0.53 -1.73
CA GLU A 84 1.33 0.05 -2.04
C GLU A 84 1.22 -1.06 -3.07
N LEU A 85 2.12 -1.03 -4.06
CA LEU A 85 2.24 -2.11 -5.02
C LEU A 85 2.72 -3.35 -4.27
N MET A 86 2.02 -4.48 -4.35
CA MET A 86 2.46 -5.69 -3.65
C MET A 86 3.71 -6.27 -4.30
N ALA A 87 4.67 -6.71 -3.48
CA ALA A 87 5.79 -7.48 -4.00
C ALA A 87 5.32 -8.84 -4.53
N ALA A 88 5.97 -9.36 -5.57
CA ALA A 88 5.56 -10.62 -6.21
C ALA A 88 5.44 -11.79 -5.21
N GLY A 89 6.30 -11.82 -4.17
CA GLY A 89 6.24 -12.83 -3.11
C GLY A 89 5.09 -12.67 -2.11
N GLU A 90 4.50 -11.49 -1.97
CA GLU A 90 3.39 -11.24 -1.04
C GLU A 90 2.05 -11.73 -1.60
N LEU A 91 1.86 -11.62 -2.92
CA LEU A 91 0.69 -12.13 -3.64
C LEU A 91 0.47 -13.63 -3.40
N GLU A 92 1.54 -14.42 -3.28
CA GLU A 92 1.46 -15.87 -3.01
C GLU A 92 0.93 -16.18 -1.59
N THR A 93 1.07 -15.25 -0.65
CA THR A 93 0.60 -15.43 0.74
C THR A 93 -0.87 -15.05 0.94
N LEU A 94 -1.40 -14.14 0.12
CA LEU A 94 -2.80 -13.73 0.13
C LEU A 94 -3.73 -14.74 -0.59
N GLY A 95 -3.20 -15.51 -1.54
CA GLY A 95 -3.95 -16.52 -2.30
C GLY A 95 -4.09 -17.88 -1.61
N LYS A 96 -3.40 -18.13 -0.50
CA LYS A 96 -3.53 -19.37 0.27
C LYS A 96 -4.54 -19.14 1.40
N PRO A 97 -5.71 -19.81 1.43
CA PRO A 97 -6.54 -19.80 2.61
C PRO A 97 -5.66 -20.26 3.77
N ARG A 98 -5.55 -19.41 4.79
CA ARG A 98 -4.85 -19.72 6.04
C ARG A 98 -5.64 -20.85 6.69
N LEU A 99 -5.35 -22.09 6.32
CA LEU A 99 -5.92 -23.26 6.98
C LEU A 99 -5.46 -23.20 8.43
N ALA A 100 -6.36 -22.74 9.28
CA ALA A 100 -6.18 -22.74 10.72
C ALA A 100 -6.01 -24.20 11.16
N GLY A 101 -4.83 -24.51 11.68
CA GLY A 101 -4.62 -25.59 12.65
C GLY A 101 -4.93 -27.00 12.15
N SER A 102 -4.07 -27.55 11.29
CA SER A 102 -3.96 -29.00 11.07
C SER A 102 -2.93 -29.60 12.04
N ASP A 103 -3.03 -29.33 13.34
CA ASP A 103 -2.16 -29.94 14.35
C ASP A 103 -2.88 -30.02 15.69
N ARG A 104 -3.80 -30.98 15.85
CA ARG A 104 -4.27 -31.44 17.17
C ARG A 104 -5.16 -32.67 17.13
N PHE A 105 -4.73 -33.75 16.48
CA PHE A 105 -5.21 -35.10 16.82
C PHE A 105 -4.09 -36.10 16.57
N ALA A 106 -3.02 -36.01 17.39
CA ALA A 106 -2.19 -37.18 17.62
C ALA A 106 -3.03 -38.16 18.45
N ALA A 107 -3.26 -39.33 17.86
CA ALA A 107 -3.93 -40.45 18.47
C ALA A 107 -3.26 -40.82 19.81
N GLN A 108 -4.06 -40.93 20.86
CA GLN A 108 -3.66 -41.58 22.09
C GLN A 108 -4.20 -43.00 22.03
N ASP A 109 -3.43 -43.89 21.42
CA ASP A 109 -3.62 -45.33 21.52
C ASP A 109 -3.18 -45.74 22.94
N ASP A 110 -4.15 -45.93 23.82
CA ASP A 110 -3.99 -46.50 25.16
C ASP A 110 -4.09 -48.02 25.04
N ASP A 111 -2.97 -48.67 24.69
CA ASP A 111 -2.84 -50.13 24.75
C ASP A 111 -2.09 -50.48 26.04
N GLY A 112 -2.84 -50.97 27.03
CA GLY A 112 -2.28 -51.49 28.26
C GLY A 112 -1.65 -52.86 28.05
N SER A 113 -0.56 -53.14 28.77
CA SER A 113 -0.41 -54.38 29.55
C SER A 113 0.96 -54.50 30.23
N ASP A 114 0.88 -55.05 31.44
CA ASP A 114 1.81 -55.98 32.07
C ASP A 114 3.05 -55.43 32.81
N LYS A 115 2.91 -55.34 34.13
CA LYS A 115 4.04 -55.43 35.05
C LYS A 115 3.91 -56.70 35.88
N GLY A 116 4.56 -57.76 35.41
CA GLY A 116 4.96 -58.89 36.24
C GLY A 116 5.90 -58.44 37.36
N LEU A 117 5.58 -58.85 38.58
CA LEU A 117 6.37 -58.69 39.79
C LEU A 117 6.79 -60.08 40.29
N SER A 118 8.10 -60.34 40.30
CA SER A 118 8.81 -61.30 41.16
C SER A 118 10.31 -61.03 41.01
N PRO A 119 11.12 -61.16 42.08
CA PRO A 119 11.35 -62.43 42.77
C PRO A 119 10.90 -62.46 44.23
#